data_AF-A0AAU4XEY4-F1
#
_entry.id   AF-A0AAU4XEY4-F1
#
_cell.length_a   1.000
_cell.length_b   1.000
_cell.length_c   1.000
_cell.angle_alpha   90.00
_cell.angle_beta   90.00
_cell.angle_gamma   90.00
#
_symmetry.space_group_name_H-M   'P 1'
#
loop_
_entity.id
_entity.type
_entity.pdbx_description
1 polymer ?
#
loop_
_entity_poly.entity_id
_entity_poly.type
_entity_poly.pdbx_seq_one_letter_code
_entity_poly.pdbx_strand_id
1 'polypeptide(L)' 'MTTPDPDPTRTPRTEPGRGVSPGETPPAEGGIYGISYPEPPGVGKGWGPMALALIMAVVALIAIGLIAMVVALIV' A
#
# COMPACT_ATOMS: atom_id res chain seq x y z
N MET A 1 -27.00 3.32 -5.85
CA MET A 1 -27.82 2.96 -7.03
C MET A 1 -27.94 1.45 -7.01
N THR A 2 -29.12 0.94 -6.66
CA THR A 2 -29.36 -0.51 -6.61
C THR A 2 -29.36 -1.02 -8.04
N THR A 3 -28.45 -1.96 -8.35
CA THR A 3 -28.52 -2.74 -9.59
C THR A 3 -29.93 -3.30 -9.71
N PRO A 4 -30.68 -3.01 -10.79
CA PRO A 4 -32.00 -3.58 -10.97
C PRO A 4 -31.89 -5.10 -10.99
N ASP A 5 -32.57 -5.77 -10.07
CA ASP A 5 -32.69 -7.23 -10.09
C ASP A 5 -33.35 -7.63 -11.43
N PRO A 6 -32.73 -8.53 -12.21
CA PRO A 6 -33.26 -8.87 -13.52
C PRO A 6 -34.60 -9.58 -13.38
N ASP A 7 -35.60 -9.11 -14.13
CA ASP A 7 -36.96 -9.65 -14.13
C ASP A 7 -36.95 -11.18 -14.35
N PRO A 8 -37.42 -11.98 -13.37
CA PRO A 8 -37.35 -13.45 -13.41
C PRO A 8 -38.22 -14.08 -14.51
N THR A 9 -39.05 -13.27 -15.18
CA THR A 9 -39.85 -13.70 -16.33
C THR A 9 -39.14 -13.48 -17.66
N ARG A 10 -38.08 -12.64 -17.68
CA ARG A 10 -37.28 -12.33 -18.87
C ARG A 10 -35.90 -12.96 -18.85
N THR A 11 -35.42 -13.41 -17.70
CA THR A 11 -34.22 -14.23 -17.60
C THR A 11 -34.57 -15.71 -17.73
N PRO A 12 -33.87 -16.47 -18.59
CA PRO A 12 -34.01 -17.92 -18.60
C PRO A 12 -33.74 -18.45 -17.19
N ARG A 13 -34.73 -19.12 -16.59
CA ARG A 13 -34.56 -19.79 -15.30
C ARG A 13 -33.52 -20.89 -15.50
N THR A 14 -32.36 -20.76 -14.84
CA THR A 14 -31.38 -21.85 -14.77
C THR A 14 -32.03 -23.01 -14.02
N GLU A 15 -32.08 -24.18 -14.65
CA GLU A 15 -32.67 -25.38 -14.07
C GLU A 15 -32.03 -25.64 -12.70
N PRO A 16 -32.81 -25.87 -11.61
CA PRO A 16 -32.26 -26.11 -10.29
C PRO A 16 -31.26 -27.28 -10.32
N GLY A 17 -29.97 -26.99 -10.12
CA GLY A 17 -28.89 -27.99 -10.13
C GLY A 17 -28.06 -28.06 -11.41
N ARG A 18 -28.38 -27.29 -12.46
CA ARG A 18 -27.50 -27.13 -13.64
C ARG A 18 -26.71 -25.83 -13.48
N GLY A 19 -25.48 -25.93 -12.95
CA GLY A 19 -24.53 -24.82 -12.97
C GLY A 19 -24.20 -24.41 -14.41
N VAL A 20 -23.85 -23.14 -14.59
CA VAL A 20 -23.30 -22.65 -15.87
C VAL A 20 -22.01 -23.39 -16.19
N SER A 21 -21.71 -23.58 -17.48
CA SER A 21 -20.48 -24.27 -17.88
C SER A 21 -19.27 -23.47 -17.36
N PRO A 22 -18.22 -24.11 -16.83
CA PRO A 22 -16.99 -23.42 -16.48
C PRO A 22 -16.46 -22.63 -17.69
N GLY A 23 -16.45 -21.29 -17.58
CA GLY A 23 -16.09 -20.38 -18.68
C GLY A 23 -17.22 -19.47 -19.16
N GLU A 24 -18.48 -19.75 -18.82
CA GLU A 24 -19.51 -18.72 -18.89
C GLU A 24 -19.27 -17.74 -17.74
N THR A 25 -18.85 -16.52 -18.08
CA THR A 25 -18.78 -15.42 -17.12
C THR A 25 -20.15 -15.28 -16.46
N PRO A 26 -20.24 -15.37 -15.12
CA PRO A 26 -21.45 -15.02 -14.39
C PRO A 26 -22.01 -13.67 -14.88
N PRO A 27 -23.34 -13.47 -14.92
CA PRO A 27 -23.92 -12.20 -15.30
C PRO A 27 -23.38 -11.09 -14.40
N ALA A 28 -22.49 -10.28 -14.97
CA ALA A 28 -21.90 -9.07 -14.38
C ALA A 28 -21.85 -9.03 -12.84
N GLU A 29 -21.17 -9.97 -12.20
CA GLU A 29 -20.50 -9.62 -10.94
C GLU A 29 -19.36 -8.68 -11.33
N GLY A 30 -19.70 -7.40 -11.45
CA GLY A 30 -18.81 -6.33 -11.84
C GLY A 30 -17.58 -6.37 -10.95
N GLY A 31 -16.48 -6.85 -11.51
CA GLY A 31 -15.20 -6.91 -10.83
C GLY A 31 -14.87 -5.54 -10.24
N ILE A 32 -14.38 -5.55 -9.01
CA ILE A 32 -13.87 -4.38 -8.27
C ILE A 32 -12.54 -3.90 -8.88
N TYR A 33 -12.42 -3.92 -10.21
CA TYR A 33 -11.27 -3.37 -10.92
C TYR A 33 -11.58 -1.90 -11.21
N GLY A 34 -10.92 -1.00 -10.47
CA GLY A 34 -11.06 0.46 -10.67
C GLY A 34 -11.72 1.24 -9.53
N ILE A 35 -12.00 0.62 -8.38
CA ILE A 35 -12.47 1.34 -7.17
C ILE A 35 -11.30 1.95 -6.38
N SER A 36 -10.06 1.57 -6.70
CA SER A 36 -8.87 2.21 -6.14
C SER A 36 -8.67 3.59 -6.74
N TYR A 37 -8.52 4.59 -5.88
CA TYR A 37 -8.07 5.93 -6.29
C TYR A 37 -6.71 5.82 -7.00
N PRO A 38 -6.40 6.66 -8.00
CA PRO A 38 -5.06 6.72 -8.57
C PRO A 38 -4.04 6.94 -7.45
N GLU A 39 -3.09 6.02 -7.30
CA GLU A 39 -2.03 6.17 -6.30
C GLU A 39 -1.30 7.48 -6.62
N PRO A 40 -1.28 8.47 -5.70
CA PRO A 40 -0.56 9.70 -5.95
C PRO A 40 0.90 9.34 -6.23
N PRO A 41 1.54 9.97 -7.23
CA PRO A 41 2.95 9.73 -7.52
C PRO A 41 3.72 9.91 -6.22
N GLY A 42 4.42 8.84 -5.80
CA GLY A 42 4.96 8.69 -4.45
C GLY A 42 5.56 9.99 -3.93
N VAL A 43 5.07 10.43 -2.77
CA VAL A 43 5.54 11.63 -2.06
C VAL A 43 7.07 11.67 -2.09
N GLY A 44 7.59 12.82 -2.53
CA GLY A 44 8.91 12.96 -3.15
C GLY A 44 10.12 12.47 -2.34
N LYS A 45 11.24 12.34 -3.06
CA LYS A 45 12.63 12.06 -2.62
C LYS A 45 12.74 11.87 -1.10
N GLY A 46 12.72 10.61 -0.66
CA GLY A 46 12.71 10.25 0.76
C GLY A 46 13.80 10.96 1.57
N TRP A 47 13.43 11.44 2.75
CA TRP A 47 14.30 12.12 3.73
C TRP A 47 15.43 11.24 4.31
N GLY A 48 15.55 9.99 3.86
CA GLY A 48 16.50 9.00 4.37
C GLY A 48 17.95 9.52 4.44
N PRO A 49 18.52 10.06 3.36
CA PRO A 49 19.90 10.56 3.39
C PRO A 49 20.10 11.73 4.36
N MET A 50 19.11 12.62 4.48
CA MET A 50 19.20 13.79 5.35
C MET A 50 19.08 13.40 6.83
N ALA A 51 18.16 12.49 7.16
CA ALA A 51 18.05 11.94 8.51
C ALA A 51 19.35 11.20 8.91
N LEU A 52 19.92 10.40 8.00
CA LEU A 52 21.18 9.70 8.25
C LEU A 52 22.34 10.70 8.49
N ALA A 53 22.44 11.76 7.68
CA ALA A 53 23.45 12.79 7.86
C ALA A 53 23.35 13.50 9.22
N LEU A 54 22.12 13.82 9.66
CA LEU A 54 21.84 14.41 10.98
C LEU A 54 22.29 13.49 12.12
N ILE A 55 21.97 12.20 12.04
CA ILE A 55 22.38 11.21 13.03
C ILE A 55 23.91 11.13 13.09
N MET A 56 24.58 11.05 11.94
CA MET A 56 26.04 11.00 11.87
C MET A 56 26.70 12.24 12.46
N ALA A 57 26.13 13.43 12.26
CA ALA A 57 26.63 14.66 12.85
C ALA A 57 26.56 14.65 14.39
N VAL A 58 25.45 14.19 14.96
CA VAL A 58 25.27 14.07 16.42
C VAL A 58 26.25 13.04 17.00
N VAL A 59 26.39 11.88 16.35
CA VAL A 59 27.35 10.84 16.77
C VAL A 59 28.77 11.38 16.75
N ALA A 60 29.16 12.12 15.72
CA ALA A 60 30.49 12.73 15.63
C ALA A 60 30.75 13.72 16.78
N LEU A 61 29.77 14.58 17.09
CA LEU A 61 29.84 15.52 18.21
C LEU A 61 30.06 14.82 19.56
N ILE A 62 29.29 13.76 19.82
CA ILE A 62 29.44 12.96 21.05
C ILE A 62 30.81 12.28 21.08
N ALA A 63 31.24 11.67 19.97
CA ALA A 63 32.53 11.00 19.89
C ALA A 63 33.69 11.96 20.17
N ILE A 64 33.67 13.17 19.58
CA ILE A 64 34.67 14.21 19.85
C ILE A 64 34.69 14.59 21.34
N GLY A 65 33.52 14.79 21.95
CA GLY A 65 33.42 15.12 23.37
C GLY A 65 33.99 14.02 24.28
N LEU A 66 33.70 12.75 23.97
CA LEU A 66 34.25 11.61 24.70
C LEU A 66 35.76 11.50 24.54
N ILE A 67 36.29 11.69 23.32
CA ILE A 67 37.73 11.70 23.07
C ILE A 67 38.41 12.83 23.87
N ALA A 68 37.84 14.04 23.84
CA ALA A 68 38.36 15.18 24.58
C ALA A 68 38.35 14.92 26.10
N MET A 69 37.28 14.33 26.63
CA MET A 69 37.19 13.91 28.03
C MET A 69 38.29 12.92 28.40
N VAL A 70 38.53 11.90 27.56
CA VAL A 70 39.60 10.91 27.80
C VAL A 70 40.97 11.57 27.79
N VAL A 71 41.25 12.46 26.82
CA VAL A 71 42.50 13.22 26.77
C VAL A 71 42.69 14.06 28.04
N ALA A 72 41.64 14.76 28.48
CA ALA A 72 41.69 15.60 29.68
C ALA A 72 41.89 14.81 30.99
N LEU A 73 41.56 13.52 31.01
CA LEU A 73 41.76 12.65 32.17
C LEU A 73 43.17 12.03 32.20
N ILE A 74 43.78 11.83 31.02
CA ILE A 74 45.11 11.21 30.89
C ILE A 74 46.23 12.24 31.04
N VAL A 75 46.00 13.50 30.64
CA VAL A 75 46.94 14.63 30.77
C VAL A 75 46.83 15.24 32.16
#